data_AF-A0A812HGD7-F1
#
_entry.id   AF-A0A812HGD7-F1
#
_cell.length_a   1.000
_cell.length_b   1.000
_cell.length_c   1.000
_cell.angle_alpha   90.00
_cell.angle_beta   90.00
_cell.angle_gamma   90.00
#
_symmetry.space_group_name_H-M   'P 1'
#
loop_
_entity.id
_entity.type
_entity.pdbx_description
1 polymer ?
#
loop_
_entity_poly.entity_id
_entity_poly.type
_entity_poly.pdbx_seq_one_letter_code
_entity_poly.pdbx_strand_id
1 'polypeptide(L)'
;MQYCTHAHEQQLSSSMFGRSIFPEALRWRSPRLPAGQPCIKAAFRTDNSWNPPPRRLTACCVMFILSARRGLRSHRAACKSLGDKRSEATAEAVEAQAARVFLEAAGLQKAEAAASVRWFLENLRRSSTADWRNVFKNWVQRRGKGEPVQYILGSWPFHPLPIELLVRPPVLIPRPETEELVDRIIKHYGNCHPRRLVDFGSGSGAIVLSLLHAFPMATAVAVDPSEDAVALTRANAERCGVQNRLEVRHASSKDWASTCSKAFDLVVSNPPYIPSHEIPGLQVDVREFEDHGALDGGSDGLSVITEVLCSARQVGLPGARIYLEVHHTHPALFERFSDEAKSEPTRDMAQTQCVLFAGVPFRLVCVNGGPKCHHLLLVGLGNSGQW
;
A
#
# COMPACT_ATOMS: atom_id res chain seq x y z
N MET A 1 -22.03 16.63 -17.54
CA MET A 1 -21.38 17.02 -18.81
C MET A 1 -20.20 16.08 -19.03
N GLN A 2 -20.27 15.34 -20.12
CA GLN A 2 -19.36 14.26 -20.53
C GLN A 2 -17.95 14.79 -20.85
N TYR A 3 -16.91 13.96 -20.71
CA TYR A 3 -16.12 13.47 -21.85
C TYR A 3 -15.20 12.32 -21.42
N CYS A 4 -15.52 11.11 -21.90
CA CYS A 4 -14.56 10.02 -22.14
C CYS A 4 -13.82 10.31 -23.45
N THR A 5 -12.54 9.94 -23.53
CA THR A 5 -11.94 9.42 -24.77
C THR A 5 -10.81 8.44 -24.45
N HIS A 6 -11.02 7.17 -24.82
CA HIS A 6 -10.00 6.16 -25.05
C HIS A 6 -9.15 6.53 -26.29
N ALA A 7 -7.87 6.15 -26.29
CA ALA A 7 -7.05 6.09 -27.48
C ALA A 7 -6.48 4.68 -27.65
N HIS A 8 -6.85 4.07 -28.78
CA HIS A 8 -6.29 2.86 -29.37
C HIS A 8 -4.85 3.12 -29.86
N GLU A 9 -3.94 2.16 -29.70
CA GLU A 9 -2.72 2.08 -30.51
C GLU A 9 -2.71 0.79 -31.33
N GLN A 10 -2.69 0.96 -32.65
CA GLN A 10 -2.58 -0.07 -33.67
C GLN A 10 -1.11 -0.42 -33.92
N GLN A 11 -0.89 -1.70 -34.24
CA GLN A 11 0.34 -2.25 -34.79
C GLN A 11 0.76 -1.55 -36.09
N LEU A 12 2.05 -1.24 -36.21
CA LEU A 12 2.74 -1.18 -37.51
C LEU A 12 4.11 -1.83 -37.40
N SER A 13 4.28 -2.89 -38.20
CA SER A 13 5.58 -3.46 -38.57
C SER A 13 6.22 -2.59 -39.65
N SER A 14 7.55 -2.52 -39.68
CA SER A 14 8.35 -2.41 -40.91
C SER A 14 9.83 -2.54 -40.59
N SER A 15 10.42 -3.54 -41.20
CA SER A 15 11.84 -3.88 -41.21
C SER A 15 12.65 -3.02 -42.19
N MET A 16 13.96 -2.93 -41.91
CA MET A 16 15.10 -3.19 -42.82
C MET A 16 16.09 -2.04 -43.12
N PHE A 17 17.38 -2.41 -43.00
CA PHE A 17 18.67 -1.76 -43.35
C PHE A 17 19.24 -0.72 -42.35
N GLY A 18 20.45 -0.85 -41.80
CA GLY A 18 21.49 -1.89 -41.94
C GLY A 18 22.81 -1.50 -41.25
N ARG A 19 23.67 -2.53 -41.06
CA ARG A 19 25.13 -2.53 -40.81
C ARG A 19 25.67 -2.34 -39.37
N SER A 20 26.01 -3.50 -38.78
CA SER A 20 27.36 -3.91 -38.33
C SER A 20 28.18 -2.97 -37.43
N ILE A 21 28.46 -3.41 -36.19
CA ILE A 21 29.80 -3.82 -35.69
C ILE A 21 29.61 -4.35 -34.25
N PHE A 22 29.83 -5.65 -34.03
CA PHE A 22 30.03 -6.25 -32.71
C PHE A 22 31.31 -7.09 -32.75
N PRO A 23 32.20 -6.99 -31.75
CA PRO A 23 33.01 -8.10 -31.31
C PRO A 23 32.42 -8.72 -30.04
N GLU A 24 32.29 -10.04 -30.05
CA GLU A 24 32.13 -10.89 -28.88
C GLU A 24 33.28 -10.67 -27.87
N ALA A 25 32.96 -10.53 -26.59
CA ALA A 25 33.77 -11.09 -25.51
C ALA A 25 33.02 -11.04 -24.16
N LEU A 26 33.26 -12.08 -23.36
CA LEU A 26 32.99 -12.23 -21.92
C LEU A 26 31.60 -12.76 -21.51
N ARG A 27 31.48 -14.08 -21.65
CA ARG A 27 30.71 -14.95 -20.74
C ARG A 27 31.02 -14.60 -19.29
N TRP A 28 30.01 -14.24 -18.49
CA TRP A 28 30.13 -14.13 -17.05
C TRP A 28 29.74 -15.46 -16.40
N ARG A 29 30.71 -16.12 -15.75
CA ARG A 29 30.46 -17.23 -14.81
C ARG A 29 30.15 -16.63 -13.43
N SER A 30 29.02 -17.01 -12.84
CA SER A 30 28.65 -16.66 -11.47
C SER A 30 29.68 -17.18 -10.46
N PRO A 31 30.19 -16.36 -9.53
CA PRO A 31 30.82 -16.89 -8.33
C PRO A 31 29.73 -17.21 -7.29
N ARG A 32 29.76 -18.44 -6.79
CA ARG A 32 29.04 -18.87 -5.59
C ARG A 32 29.48 -17.98 -4.42
N LEU A 33 28.53 -17.39 -3.69
CA LEU A 33 28.79 -16.80 -2.38
C LEU A 33 28.69 -17.91 -1.31
N PRO A 34 29.67 -18.05 -0.39
CA PRO A 34 29.50 -18.91 0.77
C PRO A 34 28.60 -18.23 1.83
N ALA A 35 27.79 -19.04 2.49
CA ALA A 35 26.89 -18.65 3.56
C ALA A 35 27.66 -18.26 4.84
N GLY A 36 27.21 -17.19 5.52
CA GLY A 36 27.58 -16.92 6.92
C GLY A 36 27.89 -15.46 7.31
N GLN A 37 26.84 -14.71 7.67
CA GLN A 37 26.80 -13.61 8.68
C GLN A 37 27.60 -12.28 8.48
N PRO A 38 27.44 -11.23 9.32
CA PRO A 38 26.29 -10.31 9.40
C PRO A 38 26.72 -8.82 9.46
N CYS A 39 26.39 -7.98 8.48
CA CYS A 39 26.77 -6.55 8.52
C CYS A 39 25.64 -5.61 8.06
N ILE A 40 24.49 -5.63 8.75
CA ILE A 40 23.49 -4.53 8.68
C ILE A 40 23.00 -4.22 10.10
N LYS A 41 23.89 -3.90 11.04
CA LYS A 41 23.56 -3.26 12.33
C LYS A 41 24.78 -2.49 12.86
N ALA A 42 25.17 -1.40 12.21
CA ALA A 42 26.09 -0.40 12.78
C ALA A 42 26.11 0.89 11.93
N ALA A 43 25.03 1.67 11.95
CA ALA A 43 25.07 3.03 11.40
C ALA A 43 24.07 3.98 12.11
N PHE A 44 23.94 3.84 13.43
CA PHE A 44 23.36 4.88 14.28
C PHE A 44 24.16 4.92 15.58
N ARG A 45 25.18 5.78 15.61
CA ARG A 45 25.68 6.39 16.84
C ARG A 45 25.88 7.87 16.57
N THR A 46 25.25 8.66 17.42
CA THR A 46 25.38 10.10 17.58
C THR A 46 26.82 10.42 17.99
N ASP A 47 27.63 10.93 17.05
CA ASP A 47 28.70 11.89 17.37
C ASP A 47 29.33 12.46 16.09
N ASN A 48 29.62 13.76 16.12
CA ASN A 48 30.08 14.59 15.01
C ASN A 48 31.55 14.36 14.58
N SER A 49 32.05 13.12 14.64
CA SER A 49 33.40 12.78 14.18
C SER A 49 33.36 11.74 13.07
N TRP A 50 33.59 12.18 11.84
CA TRP A 50 33.73 11.32 10.67
C TRP A 50 35.07 10.58 10.73
N ASN A 51 35.05 9.26 10.98
CA ASN A 51 36.23 8.41 10.89
C ASN A 51 36.08 7.51 9.64
N PRO A 52 37.04 7.48 8.70
CA PRO A 52 36.88 6.76 7.43
C PRO A 52 36.86 5.22 7.65
N PRO A 53 35.98 4.48 6.96
CA PRO A 53 35.96 3.02 7.03
C PRO A 53 37.17 2.40 6.31
N PRO A 54 37.54 1.14 6.63
CA PRO A 54 38.73 0.49 6.09
C PRO A 54 38.68 0.33 4.56
N ARG A 55 39.88 0.36 3.97
CA ARG A 55 40.19 0.44 2.54
C ARG A 55 39.73 -0.77 1.71
N ARG A 56 38.43 -0.96 1.51
CA ARG A 56 37.85 -1.75 0.40
C ARG A 56 36.35 -1.44 0.28
N LEU A 57 36.04 -0.40 -0.51
CA LEU A 57 34.68 -0.19 -1.00
C LEU A 57 34.30 -1.38 -1.90
N THR A 58 33.23 -2.08 -1.58
CA THR A 58 32.67 -3.11 -2.47
C THR A 58 32.18 -2.46 -3.76
N ALA A 59 32.21 -3.21 -4.87
CA ALA A 59 31.82 -2.70 -6.20
C ALA A 59 30.41 -2.06 -6.21
N CYS A 60 29.48 -2.56 -5.39
CA CYS A 60 28.15 -1.96 -5.21
C CYS A 60 28.20 -0.55 -4.61
N CYS A 61 29.01 -0.29 -3.58
CA CYS A 61 29.14 1.04 -2.99
C CYS A 61 29.78 2.04 -3.96
N VAL A 62 30.75 1.58 -4.76
CA VAL A 62 31.38 2.41 -5.81
C VAL A 62 30.37 2.73 -6.92
N MET A 63 29.60 1.75 -7.39
CA MET A 63 28.57 1.94 -8.41
C MET A 63 27.44 2.86 -7.94
N PHE A 64 27.03 2.76 -6.67
CA PHE A 64 26.02 3.63 -6.07
C PHE A 64 26.52 5.08 -5.94
N ILE A 65 27.74 5.29 -5.45
CA ILE A 65 28.36 6.62 -5.36
C ILE A 65 28.60 7.22 -6.75
N LEU A 66 29.01 6.41 -7.73
CA LEU A 66 29.20 6.85 -9.12
C LEU A 66 27.86 7.15 -9.81
N SER A 67 26.80 6.41 -9.50
CA SER A 67 25.44 6.68 -9.99
C SER A 67 24.87 7.97 -9.37
N ALA A 68 25.01 8.16 -8.06
CA ALA A 68 24.62 9.40 -7.37
C ALA A 68 25.42 10.62 -7.86
N ARG A 69 26.73 10.45 -8.11
CA ARG A 69 27.59 11.49 -8.71
C ARG A 69 27.28 11.75 -10.18
N ARG A 70 26.88 10.74 -10.95
CA ARG A 70 26.37 10.91 -12.32
C ARG A 70 25.04 11.63 -12.31
N GLY A 71 24.10 11.27 -11.43
CA GLY A 71 22.83 11.97 -11.25
C GLY A 71 23.01 13.45 -10.87
N LEU A 72 23.92 13.76 -9.94
CA LEU A 72 24.25 15.14 -9.58
C LEU A 72 24.97 15.91 -10.70
N ARG A 73 25.84 15.26 -11.49
CA ARG A 73 26.47 15.88 -12.67
C ARG A 73 25.48 16.08 -13.81
N SER A 74 24.58 15.13 -14.05
CA SER A 74 23.50 15.24 -15.03
C SER A 74 22.49 16.30 -14.64
N HIS A 75 22.17 16.43 -13.36
CA HIS A 75 21.37 17.54 -12.82
C HIS A 75 22.08 18.89 -13.05
N ARG A 76 23.38 18.99 -12.74
CA ARG A 76 24.17 20.20 -12.97
C ARG A 76 24.36 20.54 -14.46
N ALA A 77 24.47 19.52 -15.32
CA ALA A 77 24.58 19.66 -16.77
C ALA A 77 23.25 20.04 -17.42
N ALA A 78 22.13 19.46 -16.97
CA ALA A 78 20.79 19.86 -17.37
C ALA A 78 20.50 21.31 -16.97
N CYS A 79 20.85 21.71 -15.73
CA CYS A 79 20.75 23.11 -15.30
C CYS A 79 21.64 24.06 -16.14
N LYS A 80 22.75 23.56 -16.71
CA LYS A 80 23.67 24.35 -17.54
C LYS A 80 23.24 24.43 -19.00
N SER A 81 22.70 23.34 -19.59
CA SER A 81 22.15 23.33 -20.96
C SER A 81 20.81 24.06 -21.08
N LEU A 82 20.09 24.22 -19.96
CA LEU A 82 18.87 25.03 -19.87
C LEU A 82 19.15 26.53 -19.65
N GLY A 83 20.41 26.92 -19.45
CA GLY A 83 20.84 28.32 -19.29
C GLY A 83 20.55 29.21 -20.50
N ASP A 84 20.55 28.64 -21.72
CA ASP A 84 20.40 29.38 -22.98
C ASP A 84 18.95 29.54 -23.46
N LYS A 85 17.95 29.01 -22.74
CA LYS A 85 16.51 29.18 -23.06
C LYS A 85 15.76 30.06 -22.05
N ARG A 86 16.46 30.92 -21.32
CA ARG A 86 15.89 31.84 -20.32
C ARG A 86 15.25 33.07 -20.98
N SER A 87 14.02 32.92 -21.41
CA SER A 87 13.03 33.98 -21.19
C SER A 87 11.79 33.31 -20.58
N GLU A 88 11.45 33.69 -19.34
CA GLU A 88 10.21 33.36 -18.61
C GLU A 88 10.11 32.09 -17.72
N ALA A 89 11.13 31.23 -17.59
CA ALA A 89 11.04 30.10 -16.64
C ALA A 89 11.30 30.52 -15.17
N THR A 90 10.34 30.28 -14.28
CA THR A 90 10.50 30.52 -12.83
C THR A 90 11.56 29.60 -12.21
N ALA A 91 12.18 30.02 -11.10
CA ALA A 91 13.16 29.19 -10.39
C ALA A 91 12.58 27.83 -9.94
N GLU A 92 11.29 27.81 -9.59
CA GLU A 92 10.56 26.59 -9.27
C GLU A 92 10.44 25.65 -10.47
N ALA A 93 10.10 26.16 -11.66
CA ALA A 93 9.99 25.35 -12.87
C ALA A 93 11.33 24.71 -13.28
N VAL A 94 12.45 25.42 -13.07
CA VAL A 94 13.80 24.88 -13.31
C VAL A 94 14.10 23.74 -12.35
N GLU A 95 13.87 23.92 -11.05
CA GLU A 95 14.10 22.87 -10.03
C GLU A 95 13.17 21.65 -10.28
N ALA A 96 11.91 21.89 -10.65
CA ALA A 96 10.94 20.85 -10.98
C ALA A 96 11.41 20.00 -12.16
N GLN A 97 11.86 20.62 -13.26
CA GLN A 97 12.36 19.91 -14.42
C GLN A 97 13.62 19.11 -14.09
N ALA A 98 14.53 19.70 -13.31
CA ALA A 98 15.78 19.07 -12.94
C ALA A 98 15.58 17.90 -11.96
N ALA A 99 14.55 17.96 -11.11
CA ALA A 99 14.13 16.86 -10.24
C ALA A 99 13.51 15.70 -11.04
N ARG A 100 12.69 15.98 -12.05
CA ARG A 100 12.11 14.94 -12.93
C ARG A 100 13.20 14.15 -13.63
N VAL A 101 14.16 14.85 -14.25
CA VAL A 101 15.31 14.22 -14.92
C VAL A 101 16.13 13.36 -13.94
N PHE A 102 16.33 13.84 -12.71
CA PHE A 102 17.02 13.07 -11.68
C PHE A 102 16.28 11.79 -11.30
N LEU A 103 14.96 11.86 -11.10
CA LEU A 103 14.14 10.70 -10.74
C LEU A 103 14.04 9.67 -11.88
N GLU A 104 13.91 10.14 -13.12
CA GLU A 104 13.96 9.27 -14.31
C GLU A 104 15.31 8.55 -14.42
N ALA A 105 16.42 9.26 -14.18
CA ALA A 105 17.75 8.66 -14.13
C ALA A 105 17.95 7.69 -12.94
N ALA A 106 17.14 7.81 -11.89
CA ALA A 106 17.09 6.89 -10.77
C ALA A 106 16.20 5.66 -11.03
N GLY A 107 15.55 5.58 -12.19
CA GLY A 107 14.77 4.42 -12.64
C GLY A 107 13.24 4.58 -12.53
N LEU A 108 12.72 5.75 -12.14
CA LEU A 108 11.28 5.99 -12.14
C LEU A 108 10.75 6.19 -13.55
N GLN A 109 9.51 5.75 -13.80
CA GLN A 109 8.84 6.08 -15.05
C GLN A 109 8.58 7.59 -15.14
N LYS A 110 8.58 8.13 -16.35
CA LYS A 110 8.35 9.57 -16.61
C LYS A 110 7.09 10.12 -15.94
N ALA A 111 6.01 9.34 -15.93
CA ALA A 111 4.75 9.72 -15.29
C ALA A 111 4.86 9.75 -13.76
N GLU A 112 5.50 8.74 -13.15
CA GLU A 112 5.71 8.65 -11.70
C GLU A 112 6.65 9.74 -11.20
N ALA A 113 7.72 10.03 -11.93
CA ALA A 113 8.64 11.12 -11.63
C ALA A 113 7.92 12.49 -11.68
N ALA A 114 7.10 12.72 -12.69
CA ALA A 114 6.31 13.95 -12.82
C ALA A 114 5.26 14.08 -11.70
N ALA A 115 4.58 12.98 -11.33
CA ALA A 115 3.63 12.95 -10.23
C ALA A 115 4.31 13.23 -8.88
N SER A 116 5.45 12.60 -8.61
CA SER A 116 6.23 12.80 -7.38
C SER A 116 6.62 14.28 -7.19
N VAL A 117 7.17 14.90 -8.24
CA VAL A 117 7.56 16.31 -8.21
C VAL A 117 6.35 17.23 -7.99
N ARG A 118 5.21 16.92 -8.62
CA ARG A 118 3.96 17.69 -8.43
C ARG A 118 3.51 17.66 -6.97
N TRP A 119 3.49 16.49 -6.35
CA TRP A 119 3.12 16.32 -4.95
C TRP A 119 4.04 17.09 -4.00
N PHE A 120 5.35 17.06 -4.24
CA PHE A 120 6.33 17.80 -3.46
C PHE A 120 6.11 19.32 -3.56
N LEU A 121 5.95 19.86 -4.77
CA LEU A 121 5.74 21.30 -4.93
C LEU A 121 4.44 21.77 -4.30
N GLU A 122 3.36 20.99 -4.43
CA GLU A 122 2.08 21.33 -3.82
C GLU A 122 2.18 21.40 -2.29
N ASN A 123 2.87 20.44 -1.67
CA ASN A 123 3.10 20.44 -0.22
C ASN A 123 4.01 21.59 0.25
N LEU A 124 5.01 21.96 -0.54
CA LEU A 124 5.87 23.11 -0.23
C LEU A 124 5.10 24.43 -0.27
N ARG A 125 4.18 24.60 -1.22
CA ARG A 125 3.31 25.78 -1.30
C ARG A 125 2.41 25.89 -0.07
N ARG A 126 1.86 24.77 0.42
CA ARG A 126 1.01 24.74 1.63
C ARG A 126 1.78 25.05 2.91
N SER A 127 3.04 24.63 3.00
CA SER A 127 3.87 24.76 4.22
C SER A 127 4.62 26.10 4.34
N SER A 128 4.67 26.92 3.28
CA SER A 128 5.34 28.25 3.27
C SER A 128 6.76 28.23 3.85
N THR A 129 7.54 27.20 3.53
CA THR A 129 8.88 27.00 4.10
C THR A 129 9.91 27.97 3.51
N ALA A 130 10.58 28.75 4.38
CA ALA A 130 11.64 29.69 3.95
C ALA A 130 12.83 28.98 3.26
N ASP A 131 13.05 27.70 3.59
CA ASP A 131 14.09 26.85 3.00
C ASP A 131 13.54 25.75 2.07
N TRP A 132 12.50 26.08 1.29
CA TRP A 132 11.83 25.13 0.42
C TRP A 132 12.78 24.38 -0.53
N ARG A 133 13.89 25.01 -0.96
CA ARG A 133 14.85 24.39 -1.89
C ARG A 133 15.59 23.22 -1.24
N ASN A 134 16.02 23.35 0.01
CA ASN A 134 16.70 22.25 0.70
C ASN A 134 15.71 21.13 1.04
N VAL A 135 14.49 21.48 1.46
CA VAL A 135 13.41 20.50 1.68
C VAL A 135 13.10 19.73 0.39
N PHE A 136 12.90 20.45 -0.72
CA PHE A 136 12.63 19.86 -2.04
C PHE A 136 13.75 18.92 -2.48
N LYS A 137 15.01 19.37 -2.37
CA LYS A 137 16.18 18.54 -2.72
C LYS A 137 16.26 17.28 -1.87
N ASN A 138 15.99 17.38 -0.57
CA ASN A 138 15.96 16.23 0.32
C ASN A 138 14.86 15.23 -0.09
N TRP A 139 13.65 15.71 -0.38
CA TRP A 139 12.53 14.87 -0.83
C TRP A 139 12.82 14.18 -2.16
N VAL A 140 13.38 14.90 -3.13
CA VAL A 140 13.80 14.33 -4.43
C VAL A 140 14.88 13.26 -4.25
N GLN A 141 15.86 13.49 -3.36
CA GLN A 141 16.89 12.50 -3.06
C GLN A 141 16.34 11.24 -2.39
N ARG A 142 15.40 11.39 -1.43
CA ARG A 142 14.70 10.28 -0.80
C ARG A 142 13.91 9.48 -1.83
N ARG A 143 13.14 10.14 -2.71
CA ARG A 143 12.37 9.46 -3.76
C ARG A 143 13.28 8.76 -4.77
N GLY A 144 14.43 9.34 -5.09
CA GLY A 144 15.44 8.70 -5.94
C GLY A 144 16.08 7.43 -5.34
N LYS A 145 15.88 7.17 -4.04
CA LYS A 145 16.26 5.89 -3.39
C LYS A 145 15.12 4.86 -3.38
N GLY A 146 13.97 5.19 -3.98
CA GLY A 146 12.79 4.34 -4.01
C GLY A 146 11.78 4.61 -2.89
N GLU A 147 12.05 5.53 -1.96
CA GLU A 147 11.14 5.79 -0.85
C GLU A 147 9.78 6.34 -1.34
N PRO A 148 8.63 5.79 -0.90
CA PRO A 148 7.30 6.27 -1.29
C PRO A 148 7.11 7.77 -1.05
N VAL A 149 6.44 8.46 -1.96
CA VAL A 149 6.12 9.90 -1.84
C VAL A 149 5.33 10.17 -0.55
N GLN A 150 4.45 9.25 -0.19
CA GLN A 150 3.59 9.31 0.98
C GLN A 150 4.41 9.34 2.27
N TYR A 151 5.40 8.46 2.43
CA TYR A 151 6.31 8.48 3.58
C TYR A 151 7.27 9.68 3.59
N ILE A 152 7.63 10.20 2.41
CA ILE A 152 8.44 11.42 2.32
C ILE A 152 7.68 12.63 2.84
N LEU A 153 6.38 12.73 2.50
CA LEU A 153 5.49 13.81 2.93
C LEU A 153 4.99 13.62 4.37
N GLY A 154 4.80 12.38 4.83
CA GLY A 154 4.34 12.03 6.18
C GLY A 154 2.83 12.11 6.38
N SER A 155 2.07 12.60 5.39
CA SER A 155 0.61 12.54 5.35
C SER A 155 0.10 12.22 3.95
N TRP A 156 -1.09 11.64 3.88
CA TRP A 156 -1.76 11.30 2.63
C TRP A 156 -3.28 11.50 2.73
N PRO A 157 -3.94 12.05 1.69
CA PRO A 157 -5.40 12.11 1.66
C PRO A 157 -5.98 10.70 1.57
N PHE A 158 -7.15 10.50 2.18
CA PHE A 158 -7.93 9.27 2.09
C PHE A 158 -9.42 9.59 2.12
N HIS A 159 -10.15 9.35 1.03
CA HIS A 159 -11.59 9.61 0.96
C HIS A 159 -12.38 8.65 1.89
N PRO A 160 -13.44 9.10 2.58
CA PRO A 160 -14.05 10.44 2.62
C PRO A 160 -13.52 11.40 3.70
N LEU A 161 -12.35 11.15 4.31
CA LEU A 161 -11.87 12.00 5.38
C LEU A 161 -11.58 13.43 4.88
N PRO A 162 -11.98 14.47 5.64
CA PRO A 162 -11.74 15.85 5.27
C PRO A 162 -10.30 16.31 5.57
N ILE A 163 -9.52 15.48 6.28
CA ILE A 163 -8.14 15.75 6.66
C ILE A 163 -7.24 14.60 6.20
N GLU A 164 -5.99 14.92 5.90
CA GLU A 164 -4.98 13.91 5.54
C GLU A 164 -4.57 13.08 6.76
N LEU A 165 -4.48 11.76 6.55
CA LEU A 165 -3.98 10.81 7.52
C LEU A 165 -2.45 10.90 7.59
N LEU A 166 -1.89 10.77 8.78
CA LEU A 166 -0.47 10.51 8.94
C LEU A 166 -0.13 9.14 8.35
N VAL A 167 1.01 9.04 7.69
CA VAL A 167 1.56 7.80 7.11
C VAL A 167 3.05 7.72 7.42
N ARG A 168 3.53 6.53 7.79
CA ARG A 168 4.95 6.30 8.09
C ARG A 168 5.28 4.81 8.02
N PRO A 169 6.53 4.45 7.64
CA PRO A 169 6.98 3.06 7.70
C PRO A 169 6.89 2.51 9.13
N PRO A 170 6.66 1.18 9.29
CA PRO A 170 6.47 0.20 8.22
C PRO A 170 4.99 0.07 7.75
N VAL A 171 4.07 0.87 8.29
CA VAL A 171 2.62 0.69 8.13
C VAL A 171 2.14 0.93 6.69
N LEU A 172 1.34 -0.01 6.16
CA LEU A 172 0.75 0.05 4.81
C LEU A 172 0.19 1.44 4.48
N ILE A 173 0.60 1.99 3.34
CA ILE A 173 0.07 3.25 2.84
C ILE A 173 -1.34 2.99 2.28
N PRO A 174 -2.38 3.72 2.74
CA PRO A 174 -3.75 3.54 2.26
C PRO A 174 -3.87 3.63 0.73
N ARG A 175 -4.70 2.75 0.16
CA ARG A 175 -4.86 2.59 -1.29
C ARG A 175 -6.20 3.18 -1.76
N PRO A 176 -6.27 3.75 -2.98
CA PRO A 176 -7.52 4.22 -3.56
C PRO A 176 -8.62 3.15 -3.64
N GLU A 177 -8.23 1.89 -3.85
CA GLU A 177 -9.16 0.75 -3.89
C GLU A 177 -9.88 0.55 -2.55
N THR A 178 -9.19 0.85 -1.44
CA THR A 178 -9.76 0.80 -0.08
C THR A 178 -10.73 1.95 0.18
N GLU A 179 -10.62 3.10 -0.50
CA GLU A 179 -11.62 4.18 -0.42
C GLU A 179 -12.98 3.70 -0.96
N GLU A 180 -12.97 2.98 -2.07
CA GLU A 180 -14.17 2.43 -2.70
C GLU A 180 -14.85 1.34 -1.84
N LEU A 181 -14.08 0.58 -1.05
CA LEU A 181 -14.61 -0.29 0.01
C LEU A 181 -15.43 0.53 1.02
N VAL A 182 -14.87 1.63 1.52
CA VAL A 182 -15.53 2.50 2.49
C VAL A 182 -16.80 3.12 1.89
N ASP A 183 -16.73 3.64 0.67
CA ASP A 183 -17.88 4.24 -0.02
C ASP A 183 -19.04 3.25 -0.19
N ARG A 184 -18.72 1.98 -0.50
CA ARG A 184 -19.73 0.93 -0.60
C ARG A 184 -20.38 0.61 0.73
N ILE A 185 -19.61 0.55 1.81
CA ILE A 185 -20.14 0.37 3.15
C ILE A 185 -21.08 1.52 3.50
N ILE A 186 -20.64 2.76 3.30
CA ILE A 186 -21.44 3.96 3.59
C ILE A 186 -22.74 3.94 2.78
N LYS A 187 -22.67 3.69 1.48
CA LYS A 187 -23.82 3.60 0.59
C LYS A 187 -24.78 2.48 0.98
N HIS A 188 -24.25 1.32 1.38
CA HIS A 188 -25.05 0.17 1.78
C HIS A 188 -25.86 0.44 3.04
N TYR A 189 -25.24 1.06 4.05
CA TYR A 189 -25.95 1.39 5.29
C TYR A 189 -26.91 2.57 5.11
N GLY A 190 -26.66 3.49 4.18
CA GLY A 190 -27.55 4.62 3.90
C GLY A 190 -27.84 5.39 5.19
N ASN A 191 -29.12 5.51 5.58
CA ASN A 191 -29.53 6.15 6.84
C ASN A 191 -29.56 5.20 8.05
N CYS A 192 -29.38 3.89 7.84
CA CYS A 192 -29.50 2.85 8.86
C CYS A 192 -28.13 2.51 9.46
N HIS A 193 -27.43 3.48 10.05
CA HIS A 193 -26.01 3.33 10.43
C HIS A 193 -25.74 2.20 11.43
N PRO A 194 -24.58 1.51 11.34
CA PRO A 194 -24.15 0.59 12.38
C PRO A 194 -23.87 1.36 13.67
N ARG A 195 -24.09 0.73 14.83
CA ARG A 195 -23.78 1.31 16.15
C ARG A 195 -22.38 0.94 16.61
N ARG A 196 -21.98 -0.30 16.35
CA ARG A 196 -20.68 -0.86 16.75
C ARG A 196 -20.03 -1.55 15.58
N LEU A 197 -18.82 -1.11 15.25
CA LEU A 197 -18.03 -1.72 14.19
C LEU A 197 -16.65 -2.15 14.69
N VAL A 198 -16.05 -3.11 14.01
CA VAL A 198 -14.66 -3.51 14.25
C VAL A 198 -13.89 -3.55 12.94
N ASP A 199 -12.69 -2.97 12.97
CA ASP A 199 -11.73 -2.96 11.86
C ASP A 199 -10.51 -3.79 12.26
N PHE A 200 -10.29 -4.92 11.59
CA PHE A 200 -9.11 -5.76 11.82
C PHE A 200 -8.04 -5.46 10.77
N GLY A 201 -6.78 -5.33 11.20
CA GLY A 201 -5.68 -4.88 10.35
C GLY A 201 -5.80 -3.38 10.06
N SER A 202 -6.14 -2.59 11.08
CA SER A 202 -6.48 -1.17 10.91
C SER A 202 -5.38 -0.32 10.24
N GLY A 203 -4.11 -0.73 10.33
CA GLY A 203 -2.98 -0.07 9.69
C GLY A 203 -2.83 1.38 10.17
N SER A 204 -3.11 2.34 9.28
CA SER A 204 -3.13 3.77 9.61
C SER A 204 -4.46 4.26 10.21
N GLY A 205 -5.45 3.38 10.30
CA GLY A 205 -6.83 3.68 10.67
C GLY A 205 -7.70 4.13 9.50
N ALA A 206 -7.25 4.01 8.26
CA ALA A 206 -7.92 4.58 7.10
C ALA A 206 -9.40 4.20 6.99
N ILE A 207 -9.72 2.91 7.15
CA ILE A 207 -11.09 2.40 7.08
C ILE A 207 -11.88 2.84 8.32
N VAL A 208 -11.44 2.47 9.53
CA VAL A 208 -12.19 2.74 10.77
C VAL A 208 -12.47 4.24 10.98
N LEU A 209 -11.50 5.11 10.69
CA LEU A 209 -11.64 6.55 10.88
C LEU A 209 -12.63 7.13 9.87
N SER A 210 -12.59 6.66 8.63
CA SER A 210 -13.53 7.03 7.58
C SER A 210 -14.97 6.63 7.94
N LEU A 211 -15.16 5.41 8.44
CA LEU A 211 -16.47 4.94 8.87
C LEU A 211 -16.98 5.68 10.11
N LEU A 212 -16.12 6.01 11.08
CA LEU A 212 -16.48 6.84 12.22
C LEU A 212 -16.82 8.28 11.81
N HIS A 213 -16.20 8.81 10.75
CA HIS A 213 -16.55 10.11 10.19
C HIS A 213 -17.93 10.06 9.53
N ALA A 214 -18.20 9.05 8.71
CA ALA A 214 -19.47 8.88 8.00
C ALA A 214 -20.64 8.47 8.92
N PHE A 215 -20.36 7.81 10.04
CA PHE A 215 -21.35 7.37 11.02
C PHE A 215 -21.10 8.06 12.38
N PRO A 216 -21.63 9.28 12.60
CA PRO A 216 -21.31 10.09 13.78
C PRO A 216 -21.65 9.46 15.12
N MET A 217 -22.66 8.58 15.14
CA MET A 217 -23.14 7.89 16.35
C MET A 217 -22.53 6.50 16.54
N ALA A 218 -21.67 6.05 15.62
CA ALA A 218 -21.00 4.76 15.74
C ALA A 218 -19.83 4.85 16.73
N THR A 219 -19.56 3.72 17.37
CA THR A 219 -18.33 3.44 18.11
C THR A 219 -17.60 2.30 17.42
N ALA A 220 -16.28 2.28 17.56
CA ALA A 220 -15.46 1.29 16.89
C ALA A 220 -14.37 0.70 17.79
N VAL A 221 -13.97 -0.51 17.45
CA VAL A 221 -12.71 -1.11 17.89
C VAL A 221 -11.83 -1.28 16.65
N ALA A 222 -10.61 -0.75 16.68
CA ALA A 222 -9.57 -1.05 15.70
C ALA A 222 -8.60 -2.06 16.32
N VAL A 223 -8.29 -3.11 15.59
CA VAL A 223 -7.35 -4.14 16.02
C VAL A 223 -6.27 -4.30 14.98
N ASP A 224 -5.02 -4.40 15.41
CA ASP A 224 -3.89 -4.65 14.52
C ASP A 224 -2.83 -5.53 15.19
N PRO A 225 -2.19 -6.46 14.47
CA PRO A 225 -1.05 -7.23 14.99
C PRO A 225 0.25 -6.42 15.10
N SER A 226 0.35 -5.24 14.47
CA SER A 226 1.53 -4.38 14.53
C SER A 226 1.37 -3.26 15.57
N GLU A 227 2.32 -3.14 16.50
CA GLU A 227 2.33 -2.04 17.46
C GLU A 227 2.50 -0.67 16.78
N ASP A 228 3.27 -0.62 15.68
CA ASP A 228 3.45 0.61 14.88
C ASP A 228 2.13 1.06 14.25
N ALA A 229 1.34 0.11 13.73
CA ALA A 229 0.01 0.39 13.20
C ALA A 229 -0.95 0.83 14.31
N VAL A 230 -0.97 0.16 15.46
CA VAL A 230 -1.75 0.57 16.63
C VAL A 230 -1.42 2.01 17.05
N ALA A 231 -0.14 2.36 17.12
CA ALA A 231 0.30 3.71 17.46
C ALA A 231 -0.10 4.73 16.38
N LEU A 232 -0.03 4.37 15.11
CA LEU A 232 -0.43 5.23 14.00
C LEU A 232 -1.94 5.46 13.97
N THR A 233 -2.76 4.42 14.13
CA THR A 233 -4.22 4.52 14.22
C THR A 233 -4.63 5.43 15.37
N ARG A 234 -4.00 5.34 16.55
CA ARG A 234 -4.27 6.26 17.68
C ARG A 234 -3.95 7.71 17.33
N ALA A 235 -2.77 7.97 16.76
CA ALA A 235 -2.37 9.32 16.37
C ALA A 235 -3.32 9.92 15.32
N ASN A 236 -3.76 9.11 14.36
CA ASN A 236 -4.75 9.54 13.37
C ASN A 236 -6.15 9.72 13.96
N ALA A 237 -6.54 8.91 14.95
CA ALA A 237 -7.81 9.08 15.65
C ALA A 237 -7.90 10.41 16.40
N GLU A 238 -6.83 10.81 17.09
CA GLU A 238 -6.71 12.12 17.72
C GLU A 238 -6.77 13.24 16.69
N ARG A 239 -6.02 13.10 15.60
CA ARG A 239 -6.00 14.07 14.49
C ARG A 239 -7.39 14.26 13.87
N CYS A 240 -8.15 13.17 13.72
CA CYS A 240 -9.53 13.18 13.20
C CYS A 240 -10.58 13.58 14.25
N GLY A 241 -10.21 13.74 15.52
CA GLY A 241 -11.15 14.10 16.60
C GLY A 241 -12.16 12.99 16.95
N VAL A 242 -11.82 11.72 16.69
CA VAL A 242 -12.70 10.56 16.93
C VAL A 242 -12.20 9.61 18.02
N GLN A 243 -11.11 9.96 18.70
CA GLN A 243 -10.47 9.14 19.75
C GLN A 243 -11.43 8.71 20.87
N ASN A 244 -12.44 9.52 21.20
CA ASN A 244 -13.43 9.18 22.23
C ASN A 244 -14.43 8.10 21.78
N ARG A 245 -14.49 7.78 20.49
CA ARG A 245 -15.38 6.77 19.90
C ARG A 245 -14.61 5.56 19.36
N LEU A 246 -13.29 5.55 19.49
CA LEU A 246 -12.42 4.51 18.97
C LEU A 246 -11.57 3.90 20.09
N GLU A 247 -11.69 2.60 20.27
CA GLU A 247 -10.74 1.82 21.03
C GLU A 247 -9.73 1.17 20.07
N VAL A 248 -8.42 1.26 20.37
CA VAL A 248 -7.37 0.65 19.53
C VAL A 248 -6.62 -0.41 20.31
N ARG A 249 -6.58 -1.63 19.79
CA ARG A 249 -6.02 -2.82 20.45
C ARG A 249 -4.93 -3.47 19.61
N HIS A 250 -3.97 -4.05 20.30
CA HIS A 250 -2.93 -4.88 19.70
C HIS A 250 -3.30 -6.35 19.89
N ALA A 251 -3.53 -7.08 18.79
CA ALA A 251 -3.85 -8.52 18.84
C ALA A 251 -3.60 -9.20 17.49
N SER A 252 -3.35 -10.51 17.52
CA SER A 252 -3.18 -11.34 16.32
C SER A 252 -4.51 -11.60 15.60
N SER A 253 -4.45 -12.03 14.34
CA SER A 253 -5.60 -12.49 13.54
C SER A 253 -6.35 -13.67 14.17
N LYS A 254 -5.66 -14.51 14.94
CA LYS A 254 -6.24 -15.68 15.62
C LYS A 254 -6.94 -15.33 16.92
N ASP A 255 -6.44 -14.32 17.63
CA ASP A 255 -6.83 -14.07 19.01
C ASP A 255 -7.67 -12.80 19.19
N TRP A 256 -7.80 -11.95 18.15
CA TRP A 256 -8.47 -10.66 18.31
C TRP A 256 -9.93 -10.76 18.77
N ALA A 257 -10.63 -11.85 18.41
CA ALA A 257 -12.00 -12.08 18.88
C ALA A 257 -12.08 -12.14 20.41
N SER A 258 -11.09 -12.76 21.08
CA SER A 258 -11.03 -12.88 22.54
C SER A 258 -10.81 -11.53 23.23
N THR A 259 -10.18 -10.59 22.53
CA THR A 259 -9.96 -9.24 23.05
C THR A 259 -11.23 -8.40 22.98
N CYS A 260 -12.24 -8.82 22.20
CA CYS A 260 -13.45 -8.06 21.95
C CYS A 260 -14.67 -8.59 22.71
N SER A 261 -15.51 -7.67 23.18
CA SER A 261 -16.86 -8.05 23.58
C SER A 261 -17.64 -8.47 22.33
N LYS A 262 -18.40 -9.57 22.40
CA LYS A 262 -19.42 -9.87 21.38
C LYS A 262 -20.39 -8.70 21.29
N ALA A 263 -20.56 -8.11 20.10
CA ALA A 263 -21.64 -7.19 19.71
C ALA A 263 -21.18 -6.18 18.64
N PHE A 264 -20.78 -6.64 17.45
CA PHE A 264 -20.57 -5.76 16.31
C PHE A 264 -21.66 -5.94 15.25
N ASP A 265 -22.16 -4.83 14.72
CA ASP A 265 -23.08 -4.77 13.58
C ASP A 265 -22.34 -4.87 12.24
N LEU A 266 -21.06 -4.48 12.25
CA LEU A 266 -20.18 -4.39 11.10
C LEU A 266 -18.78 -4.87 11.48
N VAL A 267 -18.26 -5.82 10.71
CA VAL A 267 -16.85 -6.19 10.69
C VAL A 267 -16.27 -5.75 9.35
N VAL A 268 -15.13 -5.09 9.37
CA VAL A 268 -14.41 -4.70 8.16
C VAL A 268 -12.95 -5.05 8.31
N SER A 269 -12.29 -5.37 7.19
CA SER A 269 -10.85 -5.56 7.16
C SER A 269 -10.31 -5.41 5.73
N ASN A 270 -9.12 -4.84 5.62
CA ASN A 270 -8.24 -5.03 4.46
C ASN A 270 -7.05 -5.90 4.94
N PRO A 271 -7.22 -7.23 5.02
CA PRO A 271 -6.17 -8.11 5.52
C PRO A 271 -5.10 -8.34 4.45
N PRO A 272 -3.91 -8.83 4.83
CA PRO A 272 -2.93 -9.36 3.88
C PRO A 272 -3.56 -10.44 3.00
N TYR A 273 -3.59 -10.21 1.69
CA TYR A 273 -4.26 -11.08 0.72
C TYR A 273 -3.39 -11.46 -0.49
N ILE A 274 -2.15 -10.96 -0.59
CA ILE A 274 -1.28 -11.23 -1.74
C ILE A 274 -0.69 -12.64 -1.60
N PRO A 275 -0.79 -13.50 -2.63
CA PRO A 275 -0.12 -14.79 -2.61
C PRO A 275 1.40 -14.62 -2.45
N SER A 276 2.03 -15.39 -1.56
CA SER A 276 3.46 -15.19 -1.21
C SER A 276 4.40 -15.27 -2.43
N HIS A 277 4.02 -16.02 -3.46
CA HIS A 277 4.79 -16.18 -4.69
C HIS A 277 4.79 -14.92 -5.59
N GLU A 278 3.85 -13.99 -5.41
CA GLU A 278 3.74 -12.75 -6.17
C GLU A 278 4.54 -11.59 -5.54
N ILE A 279 4.79 -11.64 -4.22
CA ILE A 279 5.49 -10.60 -3.46
C ILE A 279 6.84 -10.18 -4.09
N PRO A 280 7.71 -11.10 -4.55
CA PRO A 280 8.98 -10.71 -5.18
C PRO A 280 8.81 -9.83 -6.44
N GLY A 281 7.66 -9.94 -7.12
CA GLY A 281 7.32 -9.20 -8.33
C GLY A 281 6.63 -7.86 -8.10
N LEU A 282 6.35 -7.48 -6.85
CA LEU A 282 5.76 -6.18 -6.51
C LEU A 282 6.71 -5.02 -6.86
N GLN A 283 6.13 -3.83 -7.00
CA GLN A 283 6.90 -2.61 -7.21
C GLN A 283 7.91 -2.41 -6.08
N VAL A 284 9.07 -1.85 -6.40
CA VAL A 284 10.21 -1.72 -5.46
C VAL A 284 9.83 -0.91 -4.22
N ASP A 285 9.01 0.13 -4.38
CA ASP A 285 8.56 0.95 -3.26
C ASP A 285 7.63 0.20 -2.31
N VAL A 286 6.75 -0.67 -2.82
CA VAL A 286 5.94 -1.57 -1.99
C VAL A 286 6.82 -2.64 -1.32
N ARG A 287 7.62 -3.35 -2.12
CA ARG A 287 8.41 -4.49 -1.64
C ARG A 287 9.48 -4.09 -0.62
N GLU A 288 10.14 -2.95 -0.80
CA GLU A 288 11.29 -2.58 0.04
C GLU A 288 10.93 -1.66 1.23
N PHE A 289 9.79 -0.97 1.20
CA PHE A 289 9.46 0.06 2.21
C PHE A 289 8.19 -0.21 3.02
N GLU A 290 7.28 -1.06 2.55
CA GLU A 290 6.08 -1.43 3.32
C GLU A 290 6.29 -2.74 4.09
N ASP A 291 5.51 -2.92 5.16
CA ASP A 291 5.55 -4.13 5.99
C ASP A 291 5.14 -5.36 5.16
N HIS A 292 6.04 -6.33 5.04
CA HIS A 292 5.73 -7.60 4.38
C HIS A 292 4.57 -8.32 5.08
N GLY A 293 4.45 -8.19 6.41
CA GLY A 293 3.35 -8.77 7.18
C GLY A 293 1.99 -8.14 6.85
N ALA A 294 1.95 -6.94 6.27
CA ALA A 294 0.74 -6.29 5.78
C ALA A 294 0.36 -6.72 4.35
N LEU A 295 1.22 -7.49 3.66
CA LEU A 295 1.04 -7.89 2.26
C LEU A 295 0.77 -9.38 2.09
N ASP A 296 1.55 -10.22 2.79
CA ASP A 296 1.56 -11.68 2.59
C ASP A 296 0.33 -12.38 3.19
N GLY A 297 -0.55 -12.88 2.31
CA GLY A 297 -1.72 -13.67 2.69
C GLY A 297 -1.47 -15.19 2.70
N GLY A 298 -0.22 -15.64 2.56
CA GLY A 298 0.15 -17.05 2.45
C GLY A 298 0.11 -17.59 1.02
N SER A 299 0.15 -18.92 0.86
CA SER A 299 0.38 -19.58 -0.45
C SER A 299 -0.59 -19.15 -1.56
N ASP A 300 -1.87 -18.96 -1.20
CA ASP A 300 -2.97 -18.56 -2.08
C ASP A 300 -3.58 -17.21 -1.70
N GLY A 301 -2.99 -16.51 -0.71
CA GLY A 301 -3.52 -15.24 -0.20
C GLY A 301 -4.71 -15.36 0.76
N LEU A 302 -5.17 -16.56 1.13
CA LEU A 302 -6.39 -16.76 1.93
C LEU A 302 -6.15 -17.01 3.43
N SER A 303 -4.90 -17.13 3.86
CA SER A 303 -4.58 -17.57 5.24
C SER A 303 -5.12 -16.59 6.27
N VAL A 304 -4.77 -15.31 6.15
CA VAL A 304 -5.23 -14.28 7.10
C VAL A 304 -6.72 -14.00 6.94
N ILE A 305 -7.24 -13.99 5.70
CA ILE A 305 -8.68 -13.84 5.42
C ILE A 305 -9.50 -14.89 6.20
N THR A 306 -9.06 -16.16 6.18
CA THR A 306 -9.76 -17.25 6.87
C THR A 306 -9.76 -17.06 8.39
N GLU A 307 -8.63 -16.64 8.95
CA GLU A 307 -8.51 -16.35 10.39
C GLU A 307 -9.41 -15.17 10.80
N VAL A 308 -9.43 -14.10 10.00
CA VAL A 308 -10.31 -12.94 10.22
C VAL A 308 -11.77 -13.34 10.17
N LEU A 309 -12.19 -14.13 9.18
CA LEU A 309 -13.56 -14.62 9.07
C LEU A 309 -13.97 -15.49 10.26
N CYS A 310 -13.10 -16.39 10.70
CA CYS A 310 -13.35 -17.23 11.89
C CYS A 310 -13.57 -16.38 13.15
N SER A 311 -12.75 -15.36 13.35
CA SER A 311 -12.85 -14.44 14.47
C SER A 311 -14.07 -13.50 14.36
N ALA A 312 -14.36 -13.01 13.16
CA ALA A 312 -15.51 -12.15 12.86
C ALA A 312 -16.84 -12.83 13.23
N ARG A 313 -16.97 -14.13 12.93
CA ARG A 313 -18.14 -14.95 13.31
C ARG A 313 -18.36 -15.05 14.82
N GLN A 314 -17.30 -14.92 15.62
CA GLN A 314 -17.39 -15.05 17.08
C GLN A 314 -17.86 -13.75 17.74
N VAL A 315 -17.61 -12.60 17.12
CA VAL A 315 -17.85 -11.27 17.70
C VAL A 315 -19.03 -10.52 17.08
N GLY A 316 -19.43 -10.88 15.86
CA GLY A 316 -20.56 -10.28 15.16
C GLY A 316 -21.91 -10.67 15.77
N LEU A 317 -22.87 -9.74 15.73
CA LEU A 317 -24.26 -10.01 16.07
C LEU A 317 -24.94 -10.83 14.96
N PRO A 318 -26.05 -11.52 15.25
CA PRO A 318 -26.97 -11.97 14.21
C PRO A 318 -27.37 -10.79 13.31
N GLY A 319 -27.24 -10.96 12.00
CA GLY A 319 -27.44 -9.93 10.98
C GLY A 319 -26.23 -9.03 10.71
N ALA A 320 -25.12 -9.20 11.45
CA ALA A 320 -23.91 -8.43 11.22
C ALA A 320 -23.32 -8.72 9.83
N ARG A 321 -22.74 -7.68 9.25
CA ARG A 321 -22.11 -7.74 7.92
C ARG A 321 -20.60 -7.71 8.05
N ILE A 322 -19.94 -8.51 7.23
CA ILE A 322 -18.48 -8.58 7.14
C ILE A 322 -18.09 -8.11 5.75
N TYR A 323 -17.22 -7.11 5.67
CA TYR A 323 -16.66 -6.59 4.41
C TYR A 323 -15.15 -6.81 4.39
N LEU A 324 -14.66 -7.51 3.37
CA LEU A 324 -13.22 -7.77 3.19
C LEU A 324 -12.75 -7.32 1.82
N GLU A 325 -11.62 -6.61 1.78
CA GLU A 325 -10.83 -6.47 0.55
C GLU A 325 -10.09 -7.80 0.30
N VAL A 326 -10.15 -8.30 -0.94
CA VAL A 326 -9.55 -9.58 -1.32
C VAL A 326 -8.83 -9.49 -2.67
N HIS A 327 -7.96 -10.47 -2.92
CA HIS A 327 -7.20 -10.57 -4.17
C HIS A 327 -8.12 -10.83 -5.37
N HIS A 328 -7.67 -10.42 -6.56
CA HIS A 328 -8.43 -10.56 -7.79
C HIS A 328 -8.79 -12.02 -8.16
N THR A 329 -8.04 -13.00 -7.62
CA THR A 329 -8.26 -14.44 -7.86
C THR A 329 -9.19 -15.10 -6.85
N HIS A 330 -9.41 -14.49 -5.68
CA HIS A 330 -10.16 -15.10 -4.57
C HIS A 330 -11.62 -15.40 -4.90
N PRO A 331 -12.35 -14.59 -5.71
CA PRO A 331 -13.75 -14.91 -6.03
C PRO A 331 -13.97 -16.25 -6.70
N ALA A 332 -13.14 -16.59 -7.68
CA ALA A 332 -13.23 -17.88 -8.36
C ALA A 332 -12.96 -19.05 -7.40
N LEU A 333 -12.07 -18.85 -6.42
CA LEU A 333 -11.84 -19.83 -5.36
C LEU A 333 -13.07 -19.99 -4.46
N PHE A 334 -13.71 -18.88 -4.07
CA PHE A 334 -14.91 -18.92 -3.23
C PHE A 334 -16.10 -19.58 -3.93
N GLU A 335 -16.32 -19.34 -5.23
CA GLU A 335 -17.33 -20.02 -6.02
C GLU A 335 -17.07 -21.54 -6.09
N ARG A 336 -15.83 -21.92 -6.38
CA ARG A 336 -15.41 -23.32 -6.41
C ARG A 336 -15.62 -24.03 -5.07
N PHE A 337 -15.23 -23.39 -3.95
CA PHE A 337 -15.43 -23.96 -2.61
C PHE A 337 -16.91 -24.11 -2.26
N SER A 338 -17.76 -23.17 -2.69
CA SER A 338 -19.21 -23.26 -2.52
C SER A 338 -19.79 -24.46 -3.27
N ASP A 339 -19.33 -24.73 -4.49
CA ASP A 339 -19.84 -25.84 -5.30
C ASP A 339 -19.31 -27.20 -4.82
N GLU A 340 -18.03 -27.28 -4.44
CA GLU A 340 -17.44 -28.49 -3.85
C GLU A 340 -18.12 -28.86 -2.50
N ALA A 341 -18.45 -27.86 -1.68
CA ALA A 341 -19.19 -28.06 -0.42
C ALA A 341 -20.63 -28.56 -0.63
N LYS A 342 -21.24 -28.29 -1.79
CA LYS A 342 -22.57 -28.83 -2.17
C LYS A 342 -22.48 -30.25 -2.71
N SER A 343 -21.35 -30.65 -3.32
CA SER A 343 -21.20 -31.95 -3.96
C SER A 343 -20.73 -33.07 -3.03
N GLU A 344 -19.81 -32.82 -2.08
CA GLU A 344 -19.30 -33.86 -1.17
C GLU A 344 -18.83 -33.32 0.20
N PRO A 345 -19.62 -33.46 1.28
CA PRO A 345 -19.18 -33.08 2.62
C PRO A 345 -18.24 -34.15 3.21
N THR A 346 -16.94 -34.07 2.94
CA THR A 346 -15.95 -35.01 3.52
C THR A 346 -15.42 -34.55 4.89
N ARG A 347 -15.10 -35.53 5.76
CA ARG A 347 -14.67 -35.35 7.16
C ARG A 347 -13.34 -34.60 7.35
N ASP A 348 -12.53 -34.46 6.30
CA ASP A 348 -11.18 -33.86 6.35
C ASP A 348 -11.19 -32.32 6.11
N MET A 349 -12.36 -31.77 5.76
CA MET A 349 -12.61 -30.32 5.61
C MET A 349 -12.54 -29.56 6.96
N ALA A 350 -12.35 -30.28 8.08
CA ALA A 350 -12.43 -29.76 9.44
C ALA A 350 -11.13 -29.13 9.98
N GLN A 351 -9.97 -29.30 9.32
CA GLN A 351 -8.69 -28.79 9.82
C GLN A 351 -7.95 -27.81 8.89
N THR A 352 -8.22 -27.81 7.58
CA THR A 352 -7.45 -26.98 6.63
C THR A 352 -8.27 -25.81 6.05
N GLN A 353 -9.60 -25.78 6.29
CA GLN A 353 -10.56 -24.87 5.65
C GLN A 353 -11.72 -24.50 6.59
N CYS A 354 -11.48 -24.47 7.91
CA CYS A 354 -12.53 -24.24 8.90
C CYS A 354 -13.47 -23.12 8.45
N VAL A 355 -14.70 -23.50 8.05
CA VAL A 355 -15.88 -22.65 8.14
C VAL A 355 -16.07 -21.58 7.04
N LEU A 356 -15.38 -21.68 5.88
CA LEU A 356 -15.55 -20.66 4.82
C LEU A 356 -16.97 -20.64 4.20
N PHE A 357 -17.65 -21.77 3.94
CA PHE A 357 -18.94 -21.71 3.19
C PHE A 357 -20.03 -22.75 3.51
N ALA A 358 -19.96 -23.46 4.64
CA ALA A 358 -21.06 -24.35 5.04
C ALA A 358 -22.22 -23.53 5.68
N GLY A 359 -23.08 -22.94 4.85
CA GLY A 359 -24.42 -22.47 5.24
C GLY A 359 -24.58 -21.00 5.64
N VAL A 360 -23.52 -20.18 5.59
CA VAL A 360 -23.64 -18.72 5.76
C VAL A 360 -23.72 -18.09 4.38
N PRO A 361 -24.83 -17.41 4.03
CA PRO A 361 -24.93 -16.78 2.74
C PRO A 361 -23.91 -15.64 2.64
N PHE A 362 -23.34 -15.47 1.44
CA PHE A 362 -22.39 -14.42 1.14
C PHE A 362 -22.71 -13.86 -0.24
N ARG A 363 -22.34 -12.60 -0.46
CA ARG A 363 -22.44 -11.93 -1.74
C ARG A 363 -21.07 -11.41 -2.12
N LEU A 364 -20.59 -11.87 -3.26
CA LEU A 364 -19.36 -11.34 -3.81
C LEU A 364 -19.66 -10.10 -4.65
N VAL A 365 -18.95 -9.01 -4.38
CA VAL A 365 -19.14 -7.73 -5.05
C VAL A 365 -17.84 -7.38 -5.76
N CYS A 366 -17.85 -7.46 -7.08
CA CYS A 366 -16.71 -7.03 -7.89
C CYS A 366 -16.61 -5.50 -7.89
N VAL A 367 -15.40 -4.97 -7.68
CA VAL A 367 -15.11 -3.54 -7.72
C VAL A 367 -14.25 -3.26 -8.96
N ASN A 368 -14.85 -2.56 -9.94
CA ASN A 368 -14.29 -2.10 -11.22
C ASN A 368 -13.82 -3.18 -12.23
N GLY A 369 -14.50 -3.29 -13.38
CA GLY A 369 -14.24 -4.26 -14.45
C GLY A 369 -13.00 -4.01 -15.33
N GLY A 370 -11.82 -3.91 -14.72
CA GLY A 370 -10.51 -3.87 -15.41
C GLY A 370 -9.64 -5.08 -15.07
N PRO A 371 -8.52 -5.34 -15.77
CA PRO A 371 -7.70 -6.56 -15.59
C PRO A 371 -6.95 -6.68 -14.25
N LYS A 372 -7.12 -5.74 -13.31
CA LYS A 372 -6.54 -5.74 -11.96
C LYS A 372 -7.62 -5.38 -10.91
N CYS A 373 -8.75 -6.08 -10.91
CA CYS A 373 -9.85 -5.84 -9.96
C CYS A 373 -9.42 -6.22 -8.53
N HIS A 374 -9.52 -5.32 -7.56
CA HIS A 374 -9.63 -5.76 -6.17
C HIS A 374 -11.09 -6.16 -5.93
N HIS A 375 -11.34 -7.30 -5.30
CA HIS A 375 -12.72 -7.75 -5.07
C HIS A 375 -13.14 -7.48 -3.64
N LEU A 376 -14.44 -7.26 -3.45
CA LEU A 376 -15.07 -7.11 -2.15
C LEU A 376 -15.85 -8.38 -1.84
N LEU A 377 -15.62 -8.95 -0.66
CA LEU A 377 -16.45 -10.03 -0.13
C LEU A 377 -17.39 -9.48 0.96
N LEU A 378 -18.70 -9.63 0.75
CA LEU A 378 -19.71 -9.35 1.76
C LEU A 378 -20.27 -10.66 2.33
N VAL A 379 -20.12 -10.87 3.64
CA VAL A 379 -20.69 -12.03 4.36
C VAL A 379 -21.68 -11.54 5.41
N GLY A 380 -22.78 -12.24 5.60
CA GLY A 380 -23.88 -11.86 6.48
C GLY A 380 -24.13 -12.96 7.49
N LEU A 381 -24.06 -12.63 8.76
CA LEU A 381 -24.15 -13.62 9.85
C LEU A 381 -25.62 -13.90 10.19
N GLY A 382 -26.33 -14.79 9.49
CA GLY A 382 -27.72 -15.12 9.84
C GLY A 382 -28.40 -16.13 8.91
N ASN A 383 -29.64 -16.52 9.27
CA ASN A 383 -30.47 -17.42 8.46
C ASN A 383 -30.86 -16.75 7.13
N SER A 384 -30.84 -17.56 6.07
CA SER A 384 -30.87 -17.25 4.63
C SER A 384 -32.08 -16.48 4.05
N GLY A 385 -32.80 -15.69 4.84
CA GLY A 385 -34.09 -15.11 4.45
C GLY A 385 -34.16 -13.62 4.14
N GLN A 386 -33.12 -12.82 4.43
CA GLN A 386 -33.16 -11.36 4.21
C GLN A 386 -31.80 -10.85 3.74
N TRP A 387 -31.62 -10.70 2.43
CA TRP A 387 -30.41 -10.19 1.78
C TRP A 387 -30.70 -8.97 0.94
#